data_AF-A0A2E7NWQ6-F1
#
_entry.id   AF-A0A2E7NWQ6-F1
#
_cell.length_a   1.000
_cell.length_b   1.000
_cell.length_c   1.000
_cell.angle_alpha   90.00
_cell.angle_beta   90.00
_cell.angle_gamma   90.00
#
_symmetry.space_group_name_H-M   'P 1'
#
loop_
_entity.id
_entity.type
_entity.pdbx_description
1 polymer ?
#
loop_
_entity_poly.entity_id
_entity_poly.type
_entity_poly.pdbx_seq_one_letter_code
_entity_poly.pdbx_strand_id
1 'polypeptide(L)'
;MSTNTRKAAYLEAADACRHAAQQGWQPEDGALIYGSHHPGDWACCALGAVALKRRTSPDMCETAFAEAINTVADMRMEDVLDGGDEADAISVAYVFDHLLATWDRCVKGIPLDAQDGYQLMEVNKTRASMARLTPEQFWLLAAKRFEQLAN
;
A
#
# COMPACT_ATOMS: atom_id res chain seq x y z
N MET A 1 20.42 6.21 -14.14
CA MET A 1 20.60 6.43 -12.70
C MET A 1 19.33 6.02 -11.93
N SER A 2 18.85 4.76 -12.06
CA SER A 2 17.43 4.43 -11.75
C SER A 2 17.21 3.31 -10.72
N THR A 3 18.17 2.43 -10.46
CA THR A 3 17.96 1.26 -9.59
C THR A 3 18.06 1.56 -8.09
N ASN A 4 18.87 2.53 -7.68
CA ASN A 4 19.01 2.92 -6.27
C ASN A 4 17.76 3.66 -5.74
N THR A 5 17.06 4.40 -6.59
CA THR A 5 15.87 5.18 -6.22
C THR A 5 14.65 4.30 -6.00
N ARG A 6 14.40 3.33 -6.89
CA ARG A 6 13.30 2.37 -6.75
C ARG A 6 13.43 1.48 -5.51
N LYS A 7 14.65 1.04 -5.22
CA LYS A 7 14.93 0.27 -3.99
C LYS A 7 14.58 1.08 -2.75
N ALA A 8 14.99 2.34 -2.68
CA ALA A 8 14.68 3.22 -1.55
C ALA A 8 13.16 3.43 -1.41
N ALA A 9 12.45 3.63 -2.52
CA ALA A 9 11.00 3.76 -2.55
C ALA A 9 10.28 2.53 -1.96
N TYR A 10 10.70 1.32 -2.33
CA TYR A 10 10.14 0.10 -1.75
C TYR A 10 10.45 -0.05 -0.27
N LEU A 11 11.65 0.28 0.19
CA LEU A 11 11.96 0.24 1.63
C LEU A 11 11.13 1.25 2.41
N GLU A 12 10.93 2.45 1.85
CA GLU A 12 10.09 3.48 2.45
C GLU A 12 8.62 3.03 2.55
N ALA A 13 8.10 2.43 1.47
CA ALA A 13 6.77 1.83 1.44
C ALA A 13 6.63 0.69 2.47
N ALA A 14 7.66 -0.15 2.62
CA ALA A 14 7.65 -1.22 3.60
C ALA A 14 7.53 -0.69 5.03
N ASP A 15 8.27 0.36 5.36
CA ASP A 15 8.21 0.97 6.68
C ASP A 15 6.89 1.71 6.92
N ALA A 16 6.31 2.32 5.89
CA ALA A 16 4.98 2.92 5.97
C ALA A 16 3.89 1.87 6.22
N CYS A 17 3.94 0.72 5.54
CA CYS A 17 3.03 -0.39 5.81
C CYS A 17 3.16 -0.89 7.26
N ARG A 18 4.38 -0.95 7.82
CA ARG A 18 4.57 -1.27 9.25
C ARG A 18 3.96 -0.22 10.17
N HIS A 19 4.11 1.06 9.84
CA HIS A 19 3.49 2.13 10.62
C HIS A 19 1.95 2.03 10.58
N ALA A 20 1.36 1.81 9.41
CA ALA A 20 -0.07 1.60 9.25
C ALA A 20 -0.59 0.42 10.08
N ALA A 21 0.17 -0.70 10.12
CA ALA A 21 -0.14 -1.83 10.98
C ALA A 21 -0.16 -1.44 12.48
N GLN A 22 0.84 -0.67 12.94
CA GLN A 22 0.93 -0.20 14.33
C GLN A 22 -0.22 0.74 14.71
N GLN A 23 -0.69 1.56 13.77
CA GLN A 23 -1.83 2.47 13.99
C GLN A 23 -3.18 1.73 13.94
N GLY A 24 -3.22 0.45 13.51
CA GLY A 24 -4.46 -0.30 13.36
C GLY A 24 -5.32 0.18 12.18
N TRP A 25 -4.71 0.84 11.21
CA TRP A 25 -5.40 1.36 10.03
C TRP A 25 -5.98 0.24 9.17
N GLN A 26 -7.20 0.41 8.69
CA GLN A 26 -7.80 -0.51 7.74
C GLN A 26 -7.24 -0.25 6.33
N PRO A 27 -6.75 -1.28 5.63
CA PRO A 27 -6.27 -1.14 4.25
C PRO A 27 -7.37 -0.82 3.24
N GLU A 28 -8.65 -0.90 3.62
CA GLU A 28 -9.82 -0.67 2.75
C GLU A 28 -10.60 0.61 3.11
N ASP A 29 -10.28 1.28 4.21
CA ASP A 29 -10.93 2.53 4.64
C ASP A 29 -10.45 3.69 3.74
N GLY A 30 -11.03 3.82 2.55
CA GLY A 30 -10.73 4.91 1.62
C GLY A 30 -10.87 4.54 0.13
N ALA A 31 -11.90 3.77 -0.19
CA ALA A 31 -12.14 3.14 -1.49
C ALA A 31 -11.66 3.92 -2.73
N LEU A 32 -10.64 3.37 -3.41
CA LEU A 32 -10.51 3.25 -4.87
C LEU A 32 -9.27 2.41 -5.19
N ILE A 33 -9.45 1.10 -5.25
CA ILE A 33 -8.46 0.17 -5.79
C ILE A 33 -8.12 0.65 -7.22
N TYR A 34 -6.85 0.87 -7.54
CA TYR A 34 -6.38 1.41 -8.82
C TYR A 34 -6.86 0.55 -10.01
N GLY A 35 -8.03 0.93 -10.54
CA GLY A 35 -8.66 0.37 -11.74
C GLY A 35 -9.40 1.42 -12.56
N SER A 36 -9.62 2.61 -12.00
CA SER A 36 -10.18 3.79 -12.66
C SER A 36 -9.91 5.00 -11.76
N HIS A 37 -9.40 6.10 -12.31
CA HIS A 37 -9.18 7.43 -11.69
C HIS A 37 -7.72 7.85 -11.51
N HIS A 38 -7.51 9.16 -11.46
CA HIS A 38 -6.35 9.88 -11.99
C HIS A 38 -5.06 9.68 -11.16
N PRO A 39 -3.87 9.98 -11.73
CA PRO A 39 -2.57 10.04 -11.02
C PRO A 39 -2.46 11.09 -9.88
N GLY A 40 -3.58 11.53 -9.29
CA GLY A 40 -3.63 12.53 -8.22
C GLY A 40 -4.57 12.18 -7.07
N ASP A 41 -5.30 11.06 -7.12
CA ASP A 41 -6.19 10.66 -6.04
C ASP A 41 -5.42 9.74 -5.08
N TRP A 42 -5.20 10.22 -3.86
CA TRP A 42 -4.65 9.48 -2.74
C TRP A 42 -5.62 8.39 -2.30
N ALA A 43 -5.75 7.35 -3.12
CA ALA A 43 -6.47 6.16 -2.72
C ALA A 43 -5.65 5.40 -1.67
N CYS A 44 -6.35 4.60 -0.88
CA CYS A 44 -5.92 3.82 0.27
C CYS A 44 -4.71 2.88 -0.01
N CYS A 45 -3.52 3.43 -0.30
CA CYS A 45 -2.34 2.71 -0.77
C CYS A 45 -1.09 3.02 0.06
N ALA A 46 -0.02 2.24 -0.15
CA ALA A 46 1.25 2.41 0.55
C ALA A 46 1.82 3.83 0.44
N LEU A 47 1.59 4.55 -0.66
CA LEU A 47 2.02 5.95 -0.80
C LEU A 47 1.28 6.91 0.15
N GLY A 48 -0.03 6.71 0.36
CA GLY A 48 -0.78 7.47 1.37
C GLY A 48 -0.19 7.24 2.76
N ALA A 49 0.17 6.01 3.09
CA ALA A 49 0.83 5.68 4.36
C ALA A 49 2.24 6.31 4.47
N VAL A 50 3.00 6.36 3.38
CA VAL A 50 4.32 7.03 3.33
C VAL A 50 4.15 8.54 3.54
N ALA A 51 3.26 9.18 2.78
CA ALA A 51 2.98 10.61 2.88
C ALA A 51 2.54 10.99 4.29
N LEU A 52 1.65 10.18 4.87
CA LEU A 52 1.21 10.34 6.24
C LEU A 52 2.36 10.22 7.22
N LYS A 53 3.15 9.15 7.17
CA LYS A 53 4.33 8.96 8.03
C LYS A 53 5.30 10.16 7.99
N ARG A 54 5.40 10.84 6.85
CA ARG A 54 6.22 12.07 6.71
C ARG A 54 5.59 13.30 7.35
N ARG A 55 4.27 13.39 7.34
CA ARG A 55 3.51 14.55 7.84
C ARG A 55 3.06 14.40 9.29
N THR A 56 2.94 13.18 9.79
CA THR A 56 2.47 12.92 11.14
C THR A 56 3.54 13.30 12.16
N SER A 57 3.26 14.36 12.91
CA SER A 57 3.86 14.57 14.22
C SER A 57 3.42 13.42 15.16
N PRO A 58 4.24 13.00 16.14
CA PRO A 58 3.87 11.97 17.12
C PRO A 58 2.54 12.20 17.87
N ASP A 59 1.96 13.41 17.79
CA ASP A 59 0.70 13.78 18.46
C ASP A 59 -0.57 13.57 17.60
N MET A 60 -0.45 13.12 16.33
CA MET A 60 -1.60 12.85 15.46
C MET A 60 -2.23 11.50 15.83
N CYS A 61 -3.46 11.52 16.32
CA CYS A 61 -4.23 10.33 16.70
C CYS A 61 -5.42 10.20 15.74
N GLU A 62 -5.16 9.74 14.53
CA GLU A 62 -6.22 9.46 13.55
C GLU A 62 -6.57 7.97 13.61
N THR A 63 -7.82 7.70 13.98
CA THR A 63 -8.34 6.35 14.20
C THR A 63 -8.71 5.63 12.91
N ALA A 64 -8.90 6.37 11.81
CA ALA A 64 -9.24 5.83 10.49
C ALA A 64 -8.30 6.38 9.41
N PHE A 65 -7.85 5.50 8.51
CA PHE A 65 -6.90 5.87 7.46
C PHE A 65 -7.50 6.85 6.44
N ALA A 66 -8.79 6.74 6.13
CA ALA A 66 -9.51 7.71 5.30
C ALA A 66 -9.46 9.14 5.88
N GLU A 67 -9.57 9.27 7.20
CA GLU A 67 -9.47 10.58 7.87
C GLU A 67 -8.04 11.12 7.73
N ALA A 68 -7.06 10.24 7.92
CA ALA A 68 -5.65 10.55 7.80
C ALA A 68 -5.23 11.01 6.40
N ILE A 69 -5.76 10.38 5.35
CA ILE A 69 -5.45 10.76 3.96
C ILE A 69 -5.78 12.23 3.67
N ASN A 70 -6.78 12.83 4.32
CA ASN A 70 -7.11 14.24 4.13
C ASN A 70 -5.94 15.18 4.47
N THR A 71 -5.02 14.75 5.34
CA THR A 71 -3.85 15.55 5.76
C THR A 71 -2.79 15.66 4.66
N VAL A 72 -2.84 14.76 3.68
CA VAL A 72 -1.88 14.64 2.57
C VAL A 72 -2.54 14.71 1.19
N ALA A 73 -3.85 14.98 1.15
CA ALA A 73 -4.64 15.01 -0.09
C ALA A 73 -4.09 16.00 -1.16
N ASP A 74 -3.46 17.08 -0.71
CA ASP A 74 -2.87 18.10 -1.60
C ASP A 74 -1.41 17.82 -1.98
N MET A 75 -0.81 16.73 -1.49
CA MET A 75 0.54 16.33 -1.88
C MET A 75 0.53 15.85 -3.33
N ARG A 76 1.65 15.98 -4.06
CA ARG A 76 1.81 15.35 -5.38
C ARG A 76 2.44 13.97 -5.21
N MET A 77 2.16 13.06 -6.14
CA MET A 77 2.61 11.67 -6.06
C MET A 77 4.14 11.54 -6.02
N GLU A 78 4.83 12.36 -6.80
CA GLU A 78 6.30 12.44 -6.83
C GLU A 78 6.91 13.02 -5.54
N ASP A 79 6.16 13.80 -4.75
CA ASP A 79 6.66 14.42 -3.53
C ASP A 79 6.65 13.45 -2.33
N VAL A 80 5.97 12.30 -2.46
CA VAL A 80 5.79 11.29 -1.40
C VAL A 80 7.03 10.52 -1.11
N LEU A 81 7.78 10.19 -2.15
CA LEU A 81 8.96 9.36 -2.04
C LEU A 81 10.18 10.26 -1.95
N ASP A 82 11.22 9.83 -1.24
CA ASP A 82 12.39 10.68 -1.03
C ASP A 82 13.19 10.76 -2.34
N GLY A 83 13.22 11.94 -2.95
CA GLY A 83 13.84 12.12 -4.27
C GLY A 83 13.22 11.27 -5.38
N GLY A 84 11.93 10.90 -5.24
CA GLY A 84 11.28 9.91 -6.09
C GLY A 84 10.84 10.42 -7.46
N ASP A 85 11.14 9.62 -8.48
CA ASP A 85 10.55 9.72 -9.82
C ASP A 85 9.09 9.25 -9.77
N GLU A 86 8.18 9.91 -10.50
CA GLU A 86 6.77 9.52 -10.65
C GLU A 86 6.63 8.02 -10.99
N ALA A 87 7.55 7.49 -11.79
CA ALA A 87 7.58 6.08 -12.14
C ALA A 87 7.76 5.13 -10.93
N ASP A 88 8.53 5.53 -9.92
CA ASP A 88 8.75 4.73 -8.71
C ASP A 88 7.53 4.78 -7.80
N ALA A 89 6.88 5.95 -7.72
CA ALA A 89 5.63 6.09 -6.98
C ALA A 89 4.52 5.22 -7.60
N ILE A 90 4.35 5.28 -8.93
CA ILE A 90 3.42 4.41 -9.66
C ILE A 90 3.71 2.94 -9.37
N SER A 91 4.98 2.54 -9.34
CA SER A 91 5.38 1.17 -9.05
C SER A 91 5.01 0.73 -7.63
N VAL A 92 5.19 1.59 -6.63
CA VAL A 92 4.77 1.33 -5.24
C VAL A 92 3.25 1.17 -5.14
N ALA A 93 2.49 2.12 -5.72
CA ALA A 93 1.04 2.08 -5.71
C ALA A 93 0.51 0.78 -6.37
N TYR A 94 1.01 0.48 -7.57
CA TYR A 94 0.61 -0.70 -8.33
C TYR A 94 0.79 -2.01 -7.54
N VAL A 95 1.95 -2.19 -6.90
CA VAL A 95 2.21 -3.40 -6.08
C VAL A 95 1.23 -3.50 -4.93
N PHE A 96 0.98 -2.40 -4.21
CA PHE A 96 0.07 -2.41 -3.07
C PHE A 96 -1.36 -2.69 -3.49
N ASP A 97 -1.85 -1.99 -4.51
CA ASP A 97 -3.25 -2.04 -4.92
C ASP A 97 -3.64 -3.41 -5.47
N HIS A 98 -2.75 -4.04 -6.24
CA HIS A 98 -2.97 -5.40 -6.68
C HIS A 98 -3.02 -6.38 -5.51
N LEU A 99 -2.15 -6.22 -4.52
CA LEU A 99 -2.15 -7.08 -3.34
C LEU A 99 -3.42 -6.89 -2.50
N LEU A 100 -3.86 -5.63 -2.33
CA LEU A 100 -5.09 -5.24 -1.64
C LEU A 100 -6.32 -5.80 -2.36
N ALA A 101 -6.41 -5.63 -3.67
CA ALA A 101 -7.49 -6.16 -4.48
C ALA A 101 -7.62 -7.68 -4.34
N THR A 102 -6.49 -8.39 -4.41
CA THR A 102 -6.48 -9.84 -4.23
C THR A 102 -6.91 -10.24 -2.82
N TRP A 103 -6.46 -9.53 -1.79
CA TRP A 103 -6.89 -9.79 -0.41
C TRP A 103 -8.40 -9.57 -0.24
N ASP A 104 -8.91 -8.41 -0.68
CA ASP A 104 -10.33 -8.05 -0.59
C ASP A 104 -11.22 -9.08 -1.31
N ARG A 105 -10.86 -9.48 -2.54
CA ARG A 105 -11.56 -10.53 -3.27
C ARG A 105 -11.55 -11.87 -2.54
N CYS A 106 -10.42 -12.23 -1.92
CA CYS A 106 -10.31 -13.44 -1.11
C CYS A 106 -11.26 -13.39 0.09
N VAL A 107 -11.30 -12.27 0.83
CA VAL A 107 -12.16 -12.05 2.01
C VAL A 107 -13.64 -12.09 1.61
N LYS A 108 -14.03 -11.36 0.56
CA LYS A 108 -15.42 -11.25 0.09
C LYS A 108 -15.92 -12.47 -0.67
N GLY A 109 -15.06 -13.46 -0.94
CA GLY A 109 -15.44 -14.64 -1.70
C GLY A 109 -15.63 -14.39 -3.20
N ILE A 110 -15.13 -13.26 -3.72
CA ILE A 110 -15.24 -12.90 -5.15
C ILE A 110 -14.35 -13.85 -5.98
N PRO A 111 -14.76 -14.26 -7.21
CA PRO A 111 -13.90 -15.03 -8.10
C PRO A 111 -12.55 -14.34 -8.36
N LEU A 112 -11.48 -15.13 -8.37
CA LEU A 112 -10.13 -14.63 -8.65
C LEU A 112 -9.82 -14.78 -10.14
N ASP A 113 -9.09 -13.82 -10.69
CA ASP A 113 -8.56 -13.88 -12.05
C ASP A 113 -7.10 -14.37 -12.07
N ALA A 114 -6.48 -14.36 -13.26
CA ALA A 114 -5.09 -14.79 -13.42
C ALA A 114 -4.11 -13.88 -12.65
N GLN A 115 -4.38 -12.58 -12.57
CA GLN A 115 -3.54 -11.62 -11.87
C GLN A 115 -3.55 -11.88 -10.37
N ASP A 116 -4.71 -12.16 -9.80
CA ASP A 116 -4.85 -12.59 -8.40
C ASP A 116 -4.06 -13.88 -8.12
N GLY A 117 -4.11 -14.83 -9.06
CA GLY A 117 -3.33 -16.07 -8.98
C GLY A 117 -1.82 -15.83 -8.90
N TYR A 118 -1.29 -14.91 -9.73
CA TYR A 118 0.11 -14.50 -9.67
C TYR A 118 0.44 -13.81 -8.34
N GLN A 119 -0.40 -12.89 -7.87
CA GLN A 119 -0.18 -12.20 -6.60
C GLN A 119 -0.07 -13.20 -5.43
N LEU A 120 -1.02 -14.14 -5.33
CA LEU A 120 -1.00 -15.17 -4.31
C LEU A 120 0.28 -16.01 -4.34
N MET A 121 0.79 -16.36 -5.53
CA MET A 121 2.06 -17.08 -5.68
C MET A 121 3.24 -16.24 -5.20
N GLU A 122 3.32 -14.96 -5.57
CA GLU A 122 4.42 -14.06 -5.20
C GLU A 122 4.53 -13.86 -3.68
N VAL A 123 3.39 -13.80 -2.98
CA VAL A 123 3.37 -13.67 -1.52
C VAL A 123 3.26 -15.01 -0.78
N ASN A 124 3.37 -16.13 -1.49
CA ASN A 124 3.25 -17.49 -0.96
C ASN A 124 1.99 -17.68 -0.09
N LYS A 125 0.84 -17.31 -0.63
CA LYS A 125 -0.48 -17.47 -0.02
C LYS A 125 -1.37 -18.34 -0.89
N THR A 126 -2.37 -18.96 -0.26
CA THR A 126 -3.53 -19.52 -0.95
C THR A 126 -4.69 -18.56 -0.74
N ARG A 127 -5.74 -18.67 -1.54
CA ARG A 127 -6.99 -17.92 -1.32
C ARG A 127 -7.47 -18.02 0.12
N ALA A 128 -7.46 -19.24 0.68
CA ALA A 128 -7.96 -19.50 2.03
C ALA A 128 -7.05 -18.95 3.15
N SER A 129 -5.73 -18.84 2.93
CA SER A 129 -4.83 -18.23 3.90
C SER A 129 -4.77 -16.71 3.77
N MET A 130 -4.96 -16.18 2.56
CA MET A 130 -5.10 -14.75 2.29
C MET A 130 -6.38 -14.20 2.92
N ALA A 131 -7.53 -14.87 2.73
CA ALA A 131 -8.82 -14.46 3.27
C ALA A 131 -8.89 -14.40 4.81
N ARG A 132 -7.93 -15.02 5.52
CA ARG A 132 -7.89 -15.06 6.99
C ARG A 132 -6.99 -13.99 7.60
N LEU A 133 -6.28 -13.22 6.77
CA LEU A 133 -5.43 -12.15 7.28
C LEU A 133 -6.30 -11.07 7.92
N THR A 134 -5.92 -10.67 9.12
CA THR A 134 -6.41 -9.41 9.69
C THR A 134 -5.86 -8.23 8.89
N PRO A 135 -6.49 -7.04 8.99
CA PRO A 135 -5.98 -5.80 8.42
C PRO A 135 -4.50 -5.54 8.74
N GLU A 136 -4.11 -5.70 10.02
CA GLU A 136 -2.72 -5.60 10.48
C GLU A 136 -1.80 -6.62 9.78
N GLN A 137 -2.22 -7.88 9.70
CA GLN A 137 -1.44 -8.93 9.04
C GLN A 137 -1.29 -8.70 7.54
N PHE A 138 -2.31 -8.10 6.90
CA PHE A 138 -2.22 -7.68 5.52
C PHE A 138 -1.16 -6.58 5.33
N TRP A 139 -1.17 -5.54 6.16
CA TRP A 139 -0.15 -4.49 6.12
C TRP A 139 1.27 -5.07 6.28
N LEU A 140 1.47 -5.99 7.23
CA LEU A 140 2.75 -6.66 7.41
C LEU A 140 3.15 -7.55 6.22
N LEU A 141 2.17 -8.15 5.54
CA LEU A 141 2.41 -8.90 4.30
C LEU A 141 2.87 -7.97 3.17
N ALA A 142 2.20 -6.83 3.00
CA ALA A 142 2.58 -5.80 2.03
C ALA A 142 3.99 -5.27 2.30
N ALA A 143 4.32 -4.99 3.58
CA ALA A 143 5.67 -4.57 3.98
C ALA A 143 6.73 -5.59 3.54
N LYS A 144 6.49 -6.88 3.83
CA LYS A 144 7.40 -7.96 3.42
C LYS A 144 7.52 -8.07 1.90
N ARG A 145 6.43 -7.85 1.15
CA ARG A 145 6.47 -7.88 -0.32
C ARG A 145 7.35 -6.76 -0.87
N PHE A 146 7.25 -5.56 -0.32
CA PHE A 146 8.11 -4.45 -0.71
C PHE A 146 9.59 -4.71 -0.38
N GLU A 147 9.90 -5.27 0.79
CA GLU A 147 11.28 -5.67 1.13
C GLU A 147 11.84 -6.69 0.16
N GLN A 148 11.04 -7.66 -0.30
CA GLN A 148 11.46 -8.63 -1.31
C GLN A 148 11.78 -7.97 -2.65
N LEU A 149 10.98 -6.97 -3.06
CA LEU A 149 11.19 -6.23 -4.31
C LEU A 149 12.38 -5.26 -4.23
N ALA A 150 12.82 -4.91 -3.03
CA ALA A 150 13.98 -4.06 -2.76
C ALA A 150 15.33 -4.83 -2.78
N ASN A 151 15.29 -6.16 -2.80
CA ASN A 151 16.47 -7.05 -2.82
C ASN A 151 16.86 -7.46 -4.23
#